data_AF-A0A6A1WI69-F1
#
_entry.id   AF-A0A6A1WI69-F1
#
_cell.length_a   1.000
_cell.length_b   1.000
_cell.length_c   1.000
_cell.angle_alpha   90.00
_cell.angle_beta   90.00
_cell.angle_gamma   90.00
#
_symmetry.space_group_name_H-M   'P 1'
#
loop_
_entity.id
_entity.type
_entity.pdbx_description
1 polymer ?
#
loop_
_entity_poly.entity_id
_entity_poly.type
_entity_poly.pdbx_seq_one_letter_code
_entity_poly.pdbx_strand_id
1 'polypeptide(L)'
;MIFVGGVPFSTDPSPQGNNAVFALMEDPILVSVSNTFKAIPEKKFSTNEESSLERSNKWVYVFQREYATVNPATANFVGTDEATTCVGLVIRNRQNGMTSIAHMDSPDIVDMGICQMLSLLIDQNLDAELEVHMVGGFEDASPNYAKSNTRSESSAKLEGYSYPLCAKIVESLCTRREKFHVKTLFILGHNTRRDTQGNVYPIFNGLAVSLNLVLQLLMSHFLGSFHLN
;
A
#
# COMPACT_ATOMS: atom_id res chain seq x y z
N MET A 1 11.22 10.27 -7.49
CA MET A 1 12.18 9.20 -7.84
C MET A 1 12.08 8.08 -6.82
N ILE A 2 11.94 6.84 -7.29
CA ILE A 2 11.85 5.65 -6.43
C ILE A 2 13.25 5.14 -6.11
N PHE A 3 13.43 4.62 -4.90
CA PHE A 3 14.62 3.95 -4.42
C PHE A 3 14.24 2.59 -3.80
N VAL A 4 15.03 1.56 -4.08
CA VAL A 4 14.91 0.23 -3.47
C VAL A 4 16.29 -0.17 -2.94
N GLY A 5 16.38 -0.64 -1.71
CA GLY A 5 17.68 -0.95 -1.08
C GLY A 5 18.63 0.24 -0.96
N GLY A 6 18.15 1.47 -1.09
CA GLY A 6 18.98 2.70 -1.11
C GLY A 6 19.53 3.06 -2.49
N VAL A 7 19.23 2.28 -3.53
CA VAL A 7 19.66 2.54 -4.91
C VAL A 7 18.49 3.13 -5.71
N PRO A 8 18.70 4.14 -6.57
CA PRO A 8 17.66 4.63 -7.48
C PRO A 8 17.10 3.49 -8.33
N PHE A 9 15.78 3.35 -8.34
CA PHE A 9 15.09 2.42 -9.22
C PHE A 9 15.00 3.03 -10.62
N SER A 10 15.59 2.35 -11.60
CA SER A 10 15.52 2.75 -13.02
C SER A 10 14.58 1.82 -13.75
N THR A 11 13.56 2.39 -14.39
CA THR A 11 12.78 1.67 -15.39
C THR A 11 13.50 1.82 -16.73
N ASP A 12 14.01 0.72 -17.29
CA ASP A 12 14.56 0.78 -18.64
C ASP A 12 13.51 1.33 -19.61
N PRO A 13 13.86 2.30 -20.48
CA PRO A 13 12.97 2.85 -21.49
C PRO A 13 12.80 1.84 -22.65
N SER A 14 12.24 0.67 -22.34
CA SER A 14 11.91 -0.34 -23.34
C SER A 14 10.70 0.14 -24.17
N PRO A 15 10.66 -0.15 -25.49
CA PRO A 15 9.54 0.22 -26.36
C PRO A 15 8.25 -0.58 -26.09
N GLN A 16 8.27 -1.52 -25.15
CA GLN A 16 7.11 -2.28 -24.68
C GLN A 16 6.67 -1.71 -23.33
N GLY A 17 5.92 -0.61 -23.40
CA GLY A 17 5.06 -0.01 -22.36
C GLY A 17 5.43 -0.29 -20.90
N ASN A 18 6.05 0.72 -20.25
CA ASN A 18 6.14 0.94 -18.81
C ASN A 18 5.35 -0.05 -17.93
N ASN A 19 6.01 -1.10 -17.44
CA ASN A 19 5.48 -1.91 -16.35
C ASN A 19 6.32 -1.77 -15.08
N ALA A 20 6.54 -0.52 -14.66
CA ALA A 20 7.30 -0.16 -13.48
C ALA A 20 6.83 -0.92 -12.23
N VAL A 21 5.52 -1.18 -12.12
CA VAL A 21 4.94 -1.94 -11.01
C VAL A 21 5.44 -3.39 -11.00
N PHE A 22 5.45 -4.11 -12.14
CA PHE A 22 5.99 -5.48 -12.16
C PHE A 22 7.50 -5.50 -11.95
N ALA A 23 8.24 -4.56 -12.53
CA ALA A 23 9.69 -4.47 -12.29
C ALA A 23 10.02 -4.24 -10.79
N LEU A 24 9.22 -3.44 -10.07
CA LEU A 24 9.34 -3.32 -8.62
C LEU A 24 8.92 -4.61 -7.89
N MET A 25 7.86 -5.28 -8.34
CA MET A 25 7.42 -6.54 -7.72
C MET A 25 8.43 -7.68 -7.90
N GLU A 26 9.23 -7.64 -8.96
CA GLU A 26 10.28 -8.61 -9.26
C GLU A 26 11.63 -8.26 -8.60
N ASP A 27 11.76 -7.06 -8.02
CA ASP A 27 12.99 -6.64 -7.33
C ASP A 27 13.32 -7.61 -6.17
N PRO A 28 14.54 -8.19 -6.12
CA PRO A 28 14.88 -9.22 -5.13
C PRO A 28 14.71 -8.79 -3.67
N ILE A 29 14.94 -7.50 -3.35
CA ILE A 29 14.78 -6.97 -2.00
C ILE A 29 13.30 -6.95 -1.64
N LEU A 30 12.45 -6.46 -2.56
CA LEU A 30 11.00 -6.38 -2.34
C LEU A 30 10.33 -7.75 -2.33
N VAL A 31 10.80 -8.70 -3.14
CA VAL A 31 10.38 -10.11 -3.09
C VAL A 31 10.71 -10.72 -1.73
N SER A 32 11.95 -10.51 -1.24
CA SER A 32 12.38 -11.02 0.07
C SER A 32 11.53 -10.45 1.22
N VAL A 33 11.29 -9.13 1.20
CA VAL A 33 10.40 -8.47 2.17
C VAL A 33 8.99 -9.02 2.08
N SER A 34 8.44 -9.20 0.88
CA SER A 34 7.08 -9.73 0.66
C SER A 34 6.93 -11.16 1.20
N ASN A 35 7.92 -12.02 1.01
CA ASN A 35 7.92 -13.37 1.55
C ASN A 35 7.92 -13.39 3.09
N THR A 36 8.72 -12.50 3.71
CA THR A 36 8.74 -12.34 5.17
C THR A 36 7.41 -11.77 5.66
N PHE A 37 6.85 -10.81 4.93
CA PHE A 37 5.59 -10.16 5.25
C PHE A 37 4.40 -11.13 5.22
N LYS A 38 4.35 -12.02 4.22
CA LYS A 38 3.35 -13.08 4.10
C LYS A 38 3.32 -14.04 5.29
N ALA A 39 4.44 -14.21 5.99
CA ALA A 39 4.54 -15.07 7.16
C ALA A 39 4.05 -14.41 8.47
N ILE A 40 3.73 -13.12 8.45
CA ILE A 40 3.24 -12.41 9.64
C ILE A 40 1.81 -12.87 9.95
N PRO A 41 1.52 -13.34 11.18
CA PRO A 41 0.17 -13.74 11.55
C PRO A 41 -0.76 -12.53 11.63
N GLU A 42 -2.01 -12.73 11.22
CA GLU A 42 -3.06 -11.72 11.36
C GLU A 42 -3.33 -11.39 12.83
N LYS A 43 -3.38 -10.09 13.16
CA LYS A 43 -3.67 -9.62 14.51
C LYS A 43 -5.03 -8.92 14.55
N LYS A 44 -5.97 -9.47 15.30
CA LYS A 44 -7.23 -8.79 15.57
C LYS A 44 -7.00 -7.65 16.54
N PHE A 45 -7.47 -6.47 16.19
CA PHE A 45 -7.48 -5.31 17.08
C PHE A 45 -8.91 -5.12 17.56
N SER A 46 -9.12 -5.34 18.86
CA SER A 46 -10.35 -4.98 19.54
C SER A 46 -10.05 -3.93 20.61
N THR A 47 -10.98 -2.98 20.78
CA THR A 47 -10.99 -2.09 21.93
C THR A 47 -11.44 -2.89 23.15
N ASN A 48 -10.50 -3.56 23.83
CA ASN A 48 -10.82 -4.17 25.12
C ASN A 48 -10.76 -3.07 26.19
N GLU A 49 -11.90 -2.74 26.81
CA GLU A 49 -12.00 -1.69 27.85
C GLU A 49 -11.38 -2.08 29.20
N GLU A 50 -10.78 -3.27 29.32
CA GLU A 50 -10.30 -3.81 30.60
C GLU A 50 -8.80 -4.11 30.58
N SER A 51 -7.98 -3.07 30.64
CA SER A 51 -6.75 -3.12 31.44
C SER A 51 -6.35 -1.73 31.92
N SER A 52 -6.79 -1.44 33.13
CA SER A 52 -6.31 -0.35 33.97
C SER A 52 -4.77 -0.27 33.97
N LEU A 53 -4.26 0.95 33.75
CA LEU A 53 -2.87 1.43 33.95
C LEU A 53 -1.81 1.26 32.85
N GLU A 54 -2.07 0.61 31.72
CA GLU A 54 -1.16 0.73 30.56
C GLU A 54 -1.61 1.86 29.65
N ARG A 55 -0.67 2.67 29.12
CA ARG A 55 -0.94 3.76 28.17
C ARG A 55 -1.99 3.29 27.15
N SER A 56 -3.18 3.89 27.18
CA SER A 56 -4.24 3.59 26.20
C SER A 56 -3.64 3.72 24.80
N ASN A 57 -3.54 2.60 24.07
CA ASN A 57 -3.04 2.65 22.70
C ASN A 57 -3.99 3.53 21.89
N LYS A 58 -3.48 4.63 21.34
CA LYS A 58 -4.24 5.55 20.51
C LYS A 58 -4.16 5.09 19.06
N TRP A 59 -5.33 4.92 18.45
CA TRP A 59 -5.50 4.43 17.09
C TRP A 59 -6.12 5.51 16.22
N VAL A 60 -5.64 5.60 14.99
CA VAL A 60 -6.32 6.31 13.90
C VAL A 60 -6.70 5.26 12.86
N TYR A 61 -7.99 5.08 12.63
CA TYR A 61 -8.49 4.19 11.60
C TYR A 61 -8.98 5.02 10.40
N VAL A 62 -8.67 4.57 9.19
CA VAL A 62 -8.94 5.29 7.94
C VAL A 62 -9.84 4.44 7.06
N PHE A 63 -11.01 4.98 6.69
CA PHE A 63 -11.94 4.29 5.80
C PHE A 63 -11.54 4.40 4.33
N GLN A 64 -12.17 3.60 3.48
CA GLN A 64 -12.04 3.71 2.03
C GLN A 64 -12.28 5.16 1.57
N ARG A 65 -11.43 5.67 0.66
CA ARG A 65 -11.43 7.06 0.14
C ARG A 65 -10.98 8.13 1.13
N GLU A 66 -10.48 7.75 2.30
CA GLU A 66 -9.91 8.66 3.27
C GLU A 66 -8.38 8.58 3.29
N TYR A 67 -7.77 9.62 3.82
CA TYR A 67 -6.37 9.63 4.22
C TYR A 67 -6.22 10.33 5.58
N ALA A 68 -5.17 9.97 6.30
CA ALA A 68 -4.78 10.66 7.53
C ALA A 68 -3.28 10.93 7.49
N THR A 69 -2.86 12.03 8.11
CA THR A 69 -1.45 12.30 8.41
C THR A 69 -1.31 12.45 9.93
N VAL A 70 -0.46 11.64 10.52
CA VAL A 70 -0.42 11.43 11.97
C VAL A 70 0.96 11.77 12.50
N ASN A 71 0.99 12.60 13.54
CA ASN A 71 2.19 12.86 14.32
C ASN A 71 2.40 11.72 15.33
N PRO A 72 3.59 11.07 15.36
CA PRO A 72 3.88 9.98 16.29
C PRO A 72 3.75 10.36 17.78
N ALA A 73 3.74 11.65 18.13
CA ALA A 73 3.47 12.12 19.48
C ALA A 73 1.99 12.02 19.90
N THR A 74 1.07 11.88 18.93
CA THR A 74 -0.39 11.99 19.15
C THR A 74 -1.13 10.66 19.08
N ALA A 75 -0.61 9.69 18.35
CA ALA A 75 -1.17 8.34 18.24
C ALA A 75 -0.06 7.28 18.24
N ASN A 76 -0.43 6.03 18.55
CA ASN A 76 0.50 4.90 18.54
C ASN A 76 0.41 4.10 17.25
N PHE A 77 -0.78 4.04 16.66
CA PHE A 77 -1.05 3.26 15.47
C PHE A 77 -1.95 4.01 14.50
N VAL A 78 -1.75 3.75 13.22
CA VAL A 78 -2.65 4.17 12.16
C VAL A 78 -2.88 3.03 11.17
N GLY A 79 -4.10 2.81 10.70
CA GLY A 79 -4.38 1.68 9.82
C GLY A 79 -5.67 1.81 9.02
N THR A 80 -5.84 0.86 8.11
CA THR A 80 -7.04 0.68 7.28
C THR A 80 -7.25 -0.81 7.04
N ASP A 81 -8.47 -1.25 6.79
CA ASP A 81 -8.79 -2.61 6.36
C ASP A 81 -9.85 -2.63 5.26
N GLU A 82 -10.41 -3.80 4.98
CA GLU A 82 -11.39 -4.04 3.91
C GLU A 82 -10.91 -3.71 2.48
N ALA A 83 -9.58 -3.61 2.30
CA ALA A 83 -8.93 -3.40 1.01
C ALA A 83 -8.92 -4.70 0.18
N THR A 84 -10.01 -4.93 -0.56
CA THR A 84 -10.09 -6.03 -1.53
C THR A 84 -9.30 -5.69 -2.80
N THR A 85 -9.87 -4.91 -3.71
CA THR A 85 -9.19 -4.37 -4.90
C THR A 85 -8.47 -3.05 -4.63
N CYS A 86 -8.81 -2.38 -3.53
CA CYS A 86 -8.18 -1.15 -3.05
C CYS A 86 -6.74 -1.38 -2.56
N VAL A 87 -5.99 -0.29 -2.39
CA VAL A 87 -4.61 -0.30 -1.90
C VAL A 87 -4.48 0.63 -0.71
N GLY A 88 -3.99 0.10 0.40
CA GLY A 88 -3.48 0.90 1.51
C GLY A 88 -2.08 1.42 1.16
N LEU A 89 -1.96 2.75 1.02
CA LEU A 89 -0.69 3.44 0.76
C LEU A 89 -0.23 4.14 2.03
N VAL A 90 0.98 3.84 2.49
CA VAL A 90 1.63 4.54 3.60
C VAL A 90 2.86 5.28 3.09
N ILE A 91 2.98 6.55 3.46
CA ILE A 91 4.14 7.39 3.22
C ILE A 91 4.62 7.95 4.56
N ARG A 92 5.85 7.65 4.96
CA ARG A 92 6.44 8.10 6.23
C ARG A 92 7.66 8.98 5.98
N ASN A 93 7.68 10.17 6.57
CA ASN A 93 8.86 11.02 6.57
C ASN A 93 9.91 10.44 7.53
N ARG A 94 11.09 10.08 7.01
CA ARG A 94 12.15 9.42 7.78
C ARG A 94 12.79 10.33 8.83
N GLN A 95 12.75 11.64 8.63
CA GLN A 95 13.41 12.62 9.49
C GLN A 95 12.62 12.89 10.77
N ASN A 96 11.30 13.07 10.65
CA ASN A 96 10.44 13.47 11.76
C ASN A 96 9.42 12.38 12.18
N GLY A 97 9.33 11.29 11.43
CA GLY A 97 8.42 10.18 11.72
C GLY A 97 6.95 10.45 11.40
N MET A 98 6.60 11.63 10.88
CA MET A 98 5.25 11.94 10.40
C MET A 98 4.83 10.89 9.37
N THR A 99 3.65 10.30 9.56
CA THR A 99 3.19 9.18 8.74
C THR A 99 1.83 9.51 8.17
N SER A 100 1.71 9.43 6.84
CA SER A 100 0.43 9.50 6.17
C SER A 100 0.02 8.14 5.63
N ILE A 101 -1.25 7.80 5.78
CA ILE A 101 -1.85 6.60 5.20
C ILE A 101 -3.07 7.03 4.37
N ALA A 102 -3.33 6.32 3.29
CA ALA A 102 -4.54 6.47 2.50
C ALA A 102 -5.09 5.10 2.11
N HIS A 103 -6.42 4.97 2.07
CA HIS A 103 -7.09 3.83 1.46
C HIS A 103 -7.55 4.25 0.06
N MET A 104 -6.74 3.93 -0.95
CA MET A 104 -6.99 4.31 -2.34
C MET A 104 -7.85 3.26 -3.04
N ASP A 105 -8.91 3.67 -3.70
CA ASP A 105 -9.88 2.78 -4.34
C ASP A 105 -10.02 2.97 -5.87
N SER A 106 -9.42 4.02 -6.43
CA SER A 106 -9.47 4.32 -7.86
C SER A 106 -8.19 5.00 -8.36
N PRO A 107 -7.72 4.69 -9.58
CA PRO A 107 -6.64 5.43 -10.24
C PRO A 107 -6.89 6.95 -10.31
N ASP A 108 -8.16 7.37 -10.46
CA ASP A 108 -8.53 8.76 -10.70
C ASP A 108 -8.19 9.69 -9.52
N ILE A 109 -8.09 9.14 -8.31
CA ILE A 109 -7.81 9.92 -7.10
C ILE A 109 -6.33 9.91 -6.70
N VAL A 110 -5.49 9.10 -7.35
CA VAL A 110 -4.12 8.83 -6.90
C VAL A 110 -3.26 10.08 -6.88
N ASP A 111 -3.24 10.85 -7.97
CA ASP A 111 -2.35 12.01 -8.07
C ASP A 111 -2.71 13.09 -7.05
N MET A 112 -4.01 13.37 -6.90
CA MET A 112 -4.53 14.30 -5.90
C MET A 112 -4.28 13.80 -4.47
N GLY A 113 -4.56 12.53 -4.20
CA GLY A 113 -4.37 11.91 -2.88
C GLY A 113 -2.90 11.97 -2.44
N ILE A 114 -1.97 11.60 -3.31
CA ILE A 114 -0.53 11.71 -2.99
C ILE A 114 -0.15 13.18 -2.78
N CYS A 115 -0.65 14.13 -3.60
CA CYS A 115 -0.40 15.57 -3.36
C CYS A 115 -0.84 16.01 -1.97
N GLN A 116 -2.05 15.60 -1.55
CA GLN A 116 -2.60 15.92 -0.24
C GLN A 116 -1.76 15.30 0.89
N MET A 117 -1.39 14.02 0.79
CA MET A 117 -0.54 13.34 1.76
C MET A 117 0.82 14.05 1.90
N LEU A 118 1.47 14.42 0.78
CA LEU A 118 2.78 15.07 0.81
C LEU A 118 2.73 16.49 1.36
N SER A 119 1.65 17.23 1.12
CA SER A 119 1.49 18.62 1.62
C SER A 119 1.54 18.74 3.14
N LEU A 120 1.26 17.65 3.86
CA LEU A 120 1.32 17.56 5.32
C LEU A 120 2.55 16.82 5.85
N LEU A 121 3.28 16.11 4.98
CA LEU A 121 4.46 15.32 5.34
C LEU A 121 5.78 16.05 5.13
N ILE A 122 5.80 16.96 4.16
CA ILE A 122 6.99 17.69 3.73
C ILE A 122 6.75 19.16 4.06
N ASP A 123 7.47 19.65 5.07
CA ASP A 123 7.70 21.11 5.21
C ASP A 123 8.44 21.60 3.97
N GLN A 124 8.64 22.90 3.75
CA GLN A 124 9.26 23.49 2.53
C GLN A 124 10.65 22.92 2.12
N ASN A 125 11.19 21.95 2.86
CA ASN A 125 12.40 21.19 2.61
C ASN A 125 12.20 20.03 1.59
N LEU A 126 12.56 20.29 0.34
CA LEU A 126 12.44 19.35 -0.79
C LEU A 126 13.36 18.11 -0.71
N ASP A 127 14.30 18.07 0.24
CA ASP A 127 15.25 16.96 0.43
C ASP A 127 14.73 15.85 1.35
N ALA A 128 13.45 15.88 1.74
CA ALA A 128 12.85 14.85 2.58
C ALA A 128 12.92 13.45 1.93
N GLU A 129 13.44 12.48 2.69
CA GLU A 129 13.43 11.07 2.31
C GLU A 129 12.19 10.39 2.89
N LEU A 130 11.38 9.79 2.02
CA LEU A 130 10.08 9.22 2.36
C LEU A 130 10.12 7.70 2.25
N GLU A 131 9.66 6.98 3.27
CA GLU A 131 9.42 5.54 3.19
C GLU A 131 8.03 5.27 2.63
N VAL A 132 7.93 4.29 1.74
CA VAL A 132 6.66 3.91 1.11
C VAL A 132 6.35 2.43 1.37
N HIS A 133 5.11 2.18 1.78
CA HIS A 133 4.55 0.83 1.93
C HIS A 133 3.23 0.74 1.19
N MET A 134 3.07 -0.29 0.37
CA MET A 134 1.84 -0.58 -0.36
C MET A 134 1.37 -1.99 -0.02
N VAL A 135 0.13 -2.12 0.44
CA VAL A 135 -0.51 -3.40 0.72
C VAL A 135 -1.94 -3.36 0.21
N GLY A 136 -2.40 -4.43 -0.44
CA GLY A 136 -3.76 -4.53 -0.98
C GLY A 136 -3.74 -4.83 -2.48
N GLY A 137 -4.92 -4.87 -3.08
CA GLY A 137 -5.09 -5.37 -4.45
C GLY A 137 -4.69 -6.85 -4.58
N PHE A 138 -5.19 -7.50 -5.61
CA PHE A 138 -4.84 -8.88 -5.96
C PHE A 138 -4.99 -9.07 -7.48
N GLU A 139 -4.65 -10.24 -8.01
CA GLU A 139 -4.87 -10.54 -9.43
C GLU A 139 -6.36 -10.79 -9.71
N ASP A 140 -7.16 -9.73 -9.77
CA ASP A 140 -8.63 -9.78 -9.92
C ASP A 140 -9.11 -9.87 -11.38
N ALA A 141 -8.19 -9.87 -12.34
CA ALA A 141 -8.47 -10.10 -13.75
C ALA A 141 -8.96 -11.55 -13.98
N SER A 142 -10.08 -11.73 -14.68
CA SER A 142 -10.56 -13.07 -14.99
C SER A 142 -9.71 -13.74 -16.10
N PRO A 143 -9.32 -15.02 -15.95
CA PRO A 143 -8.56 -15.73 -16.98
C PRO A 143 -9.38 -16.05 -18.25
N ASN A 144 -10.71 -15.90 -18.22
CA ASN A 144 -11.61 -16.32 -19.30
C ASN A 144 -11.77 -15.31 -20.44
N TYR A 145 -11.43 -14.03 -20.24
CA TYR A 145 -11.51 -13.02 -21.31
C TYR A 145 -10.31 -13.01 -22.25
N ALA A 146 -9.16 -13.56 -21.79
CA ALA A 146 -7.94 -13.70 -22.60
C ALA A 146 -8.09 -14.66 -23.80
N LYS A 147 -9.15 -15.48 -23.84
CA LYS A 147 -9.42 -16.41 -24.95
C LYS A 147 -10.28 -15.82 -26.08
N SER A 148 -10.81 -14.60 -25.94
CA SER A 148 -11.84 -14.08 -26.87
C SER A 148 -11.36 -13.05 -27.90
N ASN A 149 -10.10 -12.60 -27.88
CA ASN A 149 -9.62 -11.64 -28.87
C ASN A 149 -8.35 -12.11 -29.56
N THR A 150 -8.51 -12.55 -30.80
CA THR A 150 -7.46 -12.65 -31.82
C THR A 150 -6.96 -11.25 -32.21
N ARG A 151 -6.36 -10.51 -31.27
CA ARG A 151 -5.71 -9.23 -31.52
C ARG A 151 -4.42 -9.13 -30.71
N SER A 152 -3.33 -8.94 -31.45
CA SER A 152 -1.91 -8.79 -31.07
C SER A 152 -1.56 -8.76 -29.57
N GLU A 153 -0.56 -9.58 -29.22
CA GLU A 153 0.11 -9.76 -27.92
C GLU A 153 0.80 -8.51 -27.33
N SER A 154 0.42 -7.29 -27.72
CA SER A 154 1.07 -6.04 -27.27
C SER A 154 0.18 -5.13 -26.42
N SER A 155 -1.10 -5.45 -26.22
CA SER A 155 -1.94 -4.77 -25.23
C SER A 155 -3.11 -5.67 -24.82
N ALA A 156 -2.81 -6.82 -24.21
CA ALA A 156 -3.80 -7.43 -23.34
C ALA A 156 -4.15 -6.36 -22.31
N LYS A 157 -5.32 -5.74 -22.49
CA LYS A 157 -5.88 -4.76 -21.57
C LYS A 157 -5.75 -5.42 -20.21
N LEU A 158 -4.89 -4.90 -19.34
CA LEU A 158 -4.73 -5.41 -17.98
C LEU A 158 -6.03 -5.05 -17.25
N GLU A 159 -7.04 -5.89 -17.51
CA GLU A 159 -8.40 -5.80 -16.99
C GLU A 159 -8.39 -6.14 -15.49
N GLY A 160 -9.39 -5.65 -14.76
CA GLY A 160 -9.42 -5.68 -13.30
C GLY A 160 -9.26 -4.28 -12.69
N TYR A 161 -9.51 -4.18 -11.39
CA TYR A 161 -9.45 -2.95 -10.62
C TYR A 161 -8.08 -2.75 -9.95
N SER A 162 -7.43 -3.84 -9.53
CA SER A 162 -6.22 -3.75 -8.71
C SER A 162 -5.00 -3.28 -9.52
N TYR A 163 -4.78 -3.84 -10.71
CA TYR A 163 -3.60 -3.50 -11.53
C TYR A 163 -3.59 -2.02 -11.94
N PRO A 164 -4.66 -1.44 -12.53
CA PRO A 164 -4.67 -0.03 -12.89
C PRO A 164 -4.38 0.89 -11.71
N LEU A 165 -4.92 0.57 -10.53
CA LEU A 165 -4.67 1.34 -9.30
C LEU A 165 -3.19 1.25 -8.88
N CYS A 166 -2.64 0.04 -8.80
CA CYS A 166 -1.24 -0.18 -8.43
C CYS A 166 -0.27 0.50 -9.42
N ALA A 167 -0.51 0.34 -10.72
CA ALA A 167 0.28 0.96 -11.77
C ALA A 167 0.23 2.48 -11.66
N LYS A 168 -0.96 3.07 -11.41
CA LYS A 168 -1.12 4.51 -11.28
C LYS A 168 -0.40 5.07 -10.04
N ILE A 169 -0.43 4.37 -8.91
CA ILE A 169 0.33 4.76 -7.70
C ILE A 169 1.82 4.79 -8.02
N VAL A 170 2.36 3.72 -8.60
CA VAL A 170 3.79 3.64 -8.95
C VAL A 170 4.18 4.72 -9.96
N GLU A 171 3.36 4.95 -11.00
CA GLU A 171 3.56 6.03 -11.97
C GLU A 171 3.64 7.41 -11.29
N SER A 172 2.70 7.70 -10.39
CA SER A 172 2.68 8.97 -9.66
C SER A 172 3.93 9.17 -8.80
N LEU A 173 4.43 8.11 -8.14
CA LEU A 173 5.67 8.16 -7.35
C LEU A 173 6.92 8.33 -8.25
N CYS A 174 6.94 7.72 -9.44
CA CYS A 174 8.04 7.84 -10.39
C CYS A 174 8.18 9.25 -10.98
N THR A 175 7.06 9.90 -11.30
CA THR A 175 7.02 11.23 -11.95
C THR A 175 7.30 12.39 -10.99
N ARG A 176 7.29 12.12 -9.68
CA ARG A 176 7.52 13.07 -8.61
C ARG A 176 9.00 13.31 -8.31
N ARG A 177 9.32 14.50 -7.78
CA ARG A 177 10.71 14.94 -7.48
C ARG A 177 11.23 14.40 -6.16
N GLU A 178 10.32 14.12 -5.23
CA GLU A 178 10.59 13.59 -3.91
C GLU A 178 11.27 12.21 -3.99
N LYS A 179 12.02 11.86 -2.94
CA LYS A 179 12.75 10.58 -2.84
C LYS A 179 11.90 9.55 -2.09
N PHE A 180 11.36 8.59 -2.82
CA PHE A 180 10.51 7.52 -2.26
C PHE A 180 11.31 6.22 -2.12
N HIS A 181 11.64 5.85 -0.89
CA HIS A 181 12.23 4.57 -0.56
C HIS A 181 11.13 3.53 -0.38
N VAL A 182 10.88 2.71 -1.40
CA VAL A 182 9.89 1.63 -1.30
C VAL A 182 10.45 0.55 -0.39
N LYS A 183 9.76 0.33 0.72
CA LYS A 183 10.14 -0.62 1.76
C LYS A 183 9.29 -1.87 1.73
N THR A 184 8.01 -1.76 1.35
CA THR A 184 7.08 -2.89 1.25
C THR A 184 6.20 -2.72 0.02
N LEU A 185 6.12 -3.77 -0.79
CA LEU A 185 5.28 -3.83 -1.97
C LEU A 185 4.53 -5.16 -1.99
N PHE A 186 3.47 -5.26 -1.20
CA PHE A 186 2.67 -6.48 -1.05
C PHE A 186 1.32 -6.31 -1.75
N ILE A 187 1.38 -6.31 -3.08
CA ILE A 187 0.26 -6.03 -3.97
C ILE A 187 0.13 -7.10 -5.05
N LEU A 188 -1.03 -7.17 -5.72
CA LEU A 188 -1.24 -8.05 -6.88
C LEU A 188 -0.83 -9.49 -6.60
N GLY A 189 0.04 -10.09 -7.42
CA GLY A 189 0.51 -11.48 -7.27
C GLY A 189 1.08 -11.78 -5.88
N HIS A 190 1.78 -10.83 -5.24
CA HIS A 190 2.31 -11.02 -3.87
C HIS A 190 1.19 -11.15 -2.84
N ASN A 191 0.08 -10.43 -3.04
CA ASN A 191 -1.10 -10.47 -2.19
C ASN A 191 -2.18 -11.42 -2.72
N THR A 192 -1.91 -12.30 -3.69
CA THR A 192 -2.94 -13.20 -4.24
C THR A 192 -2.85 -14.60 -3.63
N ARG A 193 -4.00 -15.13 -3.21
CA ARG A 193 -4.20 -16.56 -2.93
C ARG A 193 -5.27 -17.14 -3.87
N ARG A 194 -5.15 -18.44 -4.16
CA ARG A 194 -6.10 -19.19 -4.98
C ARG A 194 -6.70 -20.33 -4.17
N ASP A 195 -8.01 -20.50 -4.23
CA ASP A 195 -8.68 -21.66 -3.63
C ASP A 195 -8.62 -22.90 -4.55
N THR A 196 -9.16 -24.02 -4.09
CA THR A 196 -9.20 -25.28 -4.85
C THR A 196 -10.07 -25.23 -6.10
N GLN A 197 -10.95 -24.23 -6.21
CA GLN A 197 -11.79 -23.99 -7.38
C GLN A 197 -11.13 -23.01 -8.37
N GLY A 198 -9.98 -22.46 -8.02
CA GLY A 198 -9.25 -21.48 -8.83
C GLY A 198 -9.73 -20.05 -8.64
N ASN A 199 -10.62 -19.78 -7.68
CA ASN A 199 -11.02 -18.42 -7.35
C ASN A 199 -9.84 -17.69 -6.68
N VAL A 200 -9.66 -16.43 -7.05
CA VAL A 200 -8.61 -15.55 -6.56
C VAL A 200 -9.14 -14.67 -5.42
N TYR A 201 -8.34 -14.53 -4.37
CA TYR A 201 -8.63 -13.64 -3.25
C TYR A 201 -7.37 -12.93 -2.80
N PRO A 202 -7.49 -11.75 -2.17
CA PRO A 202 -6.39 -11.17 -1.42
C PRO A 202 -5.98 -12.08 -0.25
N ILE A 203 -4.68 -12.15 0.02
CA ILE A 203 -4.11 -12.76 1.23
C ILE A 203 -4.43 -11.86 2.43
N PHE A 204 -4.19 -10.56 2.25
CA PHE A 204 -4.38 -9.52 3.25
C PHE A 204 -5.31 -8.43 2.74
N ASN A 205 -6.25 -8.02 3.61
CA ASN A 205 -7.25 -6.99 3.35
C ASN A 205 -7.01 -5.70 4.14
N GLY A 206 -5.94 -5.63 4.94
CA GLY A 206 -5.72 -4.49 5.80
C GLY A 206 -4.28 -4.37 6.27
N LEU A 207 -3.94 -3.17 6.70
CA LEU A 207 -2.64 -2.87 7.25
C LEU A 207 -2.79 -1.82 8.36
N ALA A 208 -2.06 -2.01 9.44
CA ALA A 208 -1.83 -1.02 10.47
C ALA A 208 -0.33 -0.80 10.64
N VAL A 209 0.05 0.41 11.00
CA VAL A 209 1.44 0.83 11.16
C VAL A 209 1.64 1.32 12.59
N SER A 210 2.63 0.76 13.27
CA SER A 210 3.16 1.33 14.50
C SER A 210 3.93 2.63 14.18
N LEU A 211 3.55 3.71 14.85
CA LEU A 211 4.19 5.02 14.69
C LEU A 211 5.49 5.16 15.48
N ASN A 212 5.81 4.18 16.33
CA ASN A 212 7.10 4.08 17.02
C ASN A 212 8.22 3.58 16.07
N LEU A 213 9.47 3.52 16.56
CA LEU A 213 10.71 3.42 15.75
C LEU A 213 10.83 2.24 14.77
N VAL A 214 9.95 1.24 14.81
CA VAL A 214 9.95 0.11 13.88
C VAL A 214 8.56 0.00 13.27
N LEU A 215 8.48 0.14 11.95
CA LEU A 215 7.25 -0.08 11.21
C LEU A 215 6.89 -1.57 11.31
N GLN A 216 6.01 -1.89 12.23
CA GLN A 216 5.34 -3.17 12.25
C GLN A 216 4.06 -2.99 11.45
N LEU A 217 4.05 -3.54 10.24
CA LEU A 217 2.82 -3.75 9.51
C LEU A 217 2.03 -4.83 10.25
N LEU A 218 0.93 -4.41 10.85
CA LEU A 218 0.04 -5.24 11.60
C LEU A 218 -1.16 -5.55 10.71
N MET A 219 -1.37 -6.83 10.47
CA MET A 219 -2.50 -7.34 9.72
C MET A 219 -3.77 -7.17 10.55
N SER A 220 -4.79 -6.51 10.02
CA SER A 220 -6.00 -6.17 10.77
C SER A 220 -7.30 -6.55 10.04
N HIS A 221 -8.16 -7.26 10.75
CA HIS A 221 -9.63 -7.10 10.67
C HIS A 221 -10.04 -6.26 11.89
N PHE A 222 -10.52 -5.04 11.68
CA PHE A 222 -11.14 -4.23 12.72
C PHE A 222 -12.58 -4.73 12.93
N LEU A 223 -12.75 -5.66 13.87
CA LEU A 223 -14.08 -6.05 14.34
C LEU A 223 -14.55 -5.02 15.36
N GLY A 224 -15.16 -3.95 14.88
CA GLY A 224 -15.78 -2.94 15.73
C GLY A 224 -16.67 -2.01 14.91
N SER A 225 -17.98 -2.15 15.03
CA SER A 225 -18.91 -1.13 14.57
C SER A 225 -18.59 0.17 15.30
N PHE A 226 -17.97 1.13 14.62
CA PHE A 226 -17.87 2.50 15.11
C PHE A 226 -19.28 3.10 15.15
N HIS A 227 -20.00 2.88 16.25
CA HIS A 227 -21.17 3.69 16.55
C HIS A 227 -20.65 5.07 16.97
N LEU A 228 -20.69 6.00 16.02
CA LEU A 228 -20.66 7.43 16.32
C LEU A 228 -21.91 7.72 17.14
N ASN A 229 -21.75 7.95 18.45
CA ASN A 229 -22.78 8.54 19.30
C ASN A 229 -22.86 10.05 19.04
#